data_AF-A0A1Q6RT95-F1
#
_entry.id   AF-A0A1Q6RT95-F1
#
_cell.length_a   1.000
_cell.length_b   1.000
_cell.length_c   1.000
_cell.angle_alpha   90.00
_cell.angle_beta   90.00
_cell.angle_gamma   90.00
#
_symmetry.space_group_name_H-M   'P 1'
#
loop_
_entity.id
_entity.type
_entity.pdbx_description
1 polymer ?
#
loop_
_entity_poly.entity_id
_entity_poly.type
_entity_poly.pdbx_seq_one_letter_code
_entity_poly.pdbx_strand_id
1 'polypeptide(L)'
;MRQRKGNSVGDRILMILVGLFLYAPIIILIVFSFNAGNSSSVWKGFSLHWYAELLQNRLIMHSVYTTLLVSLLATLIATVAGTFAAIGFYAMRRKPRETLMAVNNIPMMNADIVTGVSLCLLFVVFFNGWGAFAGWVNSWQSAVVLPERLTMGFGTLLIAHVCFNIPYVLLSVGPKLRQMDRNLIDAAQDLGCTWMQAFWKVMIPEIKPGIVSGALTAFTMSIDDFIISYFTAGTSSSTLAMTIYGMTKKRVSPEINAVSTLLFVTVILLLAVINLRENHAEHHRAAHRETSAPAPAPKKHPGLGKKLAAGGLACVLLATLIVTGTAARSERVVDRHPRQLPDGGEQRGAVLPYQDGRRGLRCHRSLRLHDRPADPGGYVGGAELRPHPQLPEDRPPVHPPELRPGEQVHRSLHLGQRRHHLQHRHGV
;
A
#
# COMPACT_ATOMS: atom_id res chain seq x y z
N MET A 1 21.93 -34.78 14.56
CA MET A 1 21.27 -33.47 14.73
C MET A 1 22.34 -32.39 14.87
N ARG A 2 22.59 -31.60 13.83
CA ARG A 2 23.63 -30.55 13.82
C ARG A 2 23.11 -29.36 14.65
N GLN A 3 23.69 -29.13 15.82
CA GLN A 3 23.30 -28.02 16.70
C GLN A 3 23.42 -26.70 15.93
N ARG A 4 22.33 -25.93 15.84
CA ARG A 4 22.35 -24.57 15.29
C ARG A 4 23.31 -23.74 16.13
N LYS A 5 24.43 -23.28 15.54
CA LYS A 5 25.28 -22.23 16.12
C LYS A 5 24.36 -21.07 16.51
N GLY A 6 24.42 -20.64 17.78
CA GLY A 6 23.66 -19.48 18.23
C GLY A 6 24.02 -18.24 17.40
N ASN A 7 23.05 -17.35 17.17
CA ASN A 7 23.17 -16.17 16.33
C ASN A 7 24.51 -15.46 16.59
N SER A 8 25.37 -15.42 15.58
CA SER A 8 26.67 -14.76 15.68
C SER A 8 26.46 -13.26 15.94
N VAL A 9 27.48 -12.59 16.48
CA VAL A 9 27.41 -11.14 16.71
C VAL A 9 27.12 -10.41 15.39
N GLY A 10 27.68 -10.89 14.27
CA GLY A 10 27.39 -10.39 12.93
C GLY A 10 25.92 -10.55 12.53
N ASP A 11 25.29 -11.71 12.80
CA ASP A 11 23.87 -11.93 12.50
C ASP A 11 22.96 -10.96 13.27
N ARG A 12 23.30 -10.67 14.53
CA ARG A 12 22.54 -9.73 15.37
C ARG A 12 22.70 -8.29 14.87
N ILE A 13 23.91 -7.88 14.50
CA ILE A 13 24.16 -6.55 13.94
C ILE A 13 23.41 -6.39 12.62
N LEU A 14 23.45 -7.40 11.75
CA LEU A 14 22.72 -7.39 10.48
C LEU A 14 21.20 -7.30 10.71
N MET A 15 20.64 -8.06 11.66
CA MET A 15 19.22 -7.95 12.03
C MET A 15 18.85 -6.55 12.53
N ILE A 16 19.69 -5.93 13.37
CA ILE A 16 19.45 -4.57 13.87
C ILE A 16 19.53 -3.55 12.73
N LEU A 17 20.52 -3.67 11.84
CA LEU A 17 20.70 -2.75 10.71
C LEU A 17 19.52 -2.84 9.73
N VAL A 18 19.06 -4.06 9.42
CA VAL A 18 17.88 -4.29 8.57
C VAL A 18 16.63 -3.72 9.24
N GLY A 19 16.45 -3.96 10.54
CA GLY A 19 15.34 -3.39 11.32
C GLY A 19 15.37 -1.86 11.31
N LEU A 20 16.52 -1.26 11.58
CA LEU A 20 16.69 0.19 11.55
C LEU A 20 16.40 0.75 10.16
N PHE A 21 16.89 0.13 9.09
CA PHE A 21 16.63 0.59 7.73
C PHE A 21 15.13 0.57 7.38
N LEU A 22 14.42 -0.49 7.75
CA LEU A 22 12.99 -0.63 7.45
C LEU A 22 12.13 0.34 8.27
N TYR A 23 12.45 0.53 9.55
CA TYR A 23 11.62 1.34 10.46
C TYR A 23 12.10 2.80 10.58
N ALA A 24 13.32 3.15 10.17
CA ALA A 24 13.85 4.51 10.29
C ALA A 24 12.95 5.57 9.61
N PRO A 25 12.45 5.40 8.37
CA PRO A 25 11.57 6.39 7.76
C PRO A 25 10.30 6.64 8.58
N ILE A 26 9.73 5.57 9.15
CA ILE A 26 8.52 5.66 9.97
C ILE A 26 8.83 6.34 11.30
N ILE A 27 9.93 5.98 11.96
CA ILE A 27 10.39 6.62 13.20
C ILE A 27 10.65 8.11 12.95
N ILE A 28 11.27 8.48 11.82
CA ILE A 28 11.51 9.88 11.45
C ILE A 28 10.19 10.63 11.32
N LEU A 29 9.19 10.06 10.64
CA LEU A 29 7.85 10.68 10.52
C LEU A 29 7.20 10.88 11.88
N ILE A 30 7.28 9.88 12.77
CA ILE A 30 6.76 9.96 14.15
C ILE A 30 7.49 11.03 14.95
N VAL A 31 8.81 11.14 14.83
CA VAL A 31 9.56 12.19 15.54
C VAL A 31 9.10 13.55 15.03
N PHE A 32 9.08 13.77 13.70
CA PHE A 32 8.68 15.04 13.11
C PHE A 32 7.20 15.39 13.26
N SER A 33 6.32 14.46 13.61
CA SER A 33 4.92 14.77 13.94
C SER A 33 4.78 15.58 15.23
N PHE A 34 5.75 15.47 16.14
CA PHE A 34 5.82 16.26 17.37
C PHE A 34 6.60 17.58 17.20
N ASN A 35 6.97 17.97 15.97
CA ASN A 35 7.75 19.19 15.76
C ASN A 35 6.87 20.45 15.90
N ALA A 36 7.28 21.39 16.75
CA ALA A 36 6.59 22.67 16.94
C ALA A 36 6.68 23.62 15.72
N GLY A 37 7.61 23.39 14.79
CA GLY A 37 7.82 24.26 13.63
C GLY A 37 6.89 24.00 12.45
N ASN A 38 6.54 25.05 11.71
CA ASN A 38 5.78 24.99 10.43
C ASN A 38 6.59 24.44 9.23
N SER A 39 7.79 23.91 9.49
CA SER A 39 8.69 23.37 8.47
C SER A 39 9.01 21.92 8.81
N SER A 40 8.71 21.01 7.89
CA SER A 40 8.92 19.57 8.05
C SER A 40 10.40 19.14 8.03
N SER A 41 11.35 20.07 7.92
CA SER A 41 12.78 19.79 7.81
C SER A 41 13.62 20.31 8.99
N VAL A 42 13.14 21.29 9.75
CA VAL A 42 13.89 21.91 10.86
C VAL A 42 13.19 21.67 12.17
N TRP A 43 13.87 20.96 13.08
CA TRP A 43 13.37 20.71 14.43
C TRP A 43 13.42 21.99 15.27
N LYS A 44 12.27 22.48 15.73
CA LYS A 44 12.18 23.68 16.59
C LYS A 44 11.83 23.40 18.05
N GLY A 45 11.22 22.24 18.34
CA GLY A 45 10.82 21.84 19.69
C GLY A 45 9.70 20.79 19.67
N PHE A 46 9.32 20.29 20.84
CA PHE A 46 8.21 19.34 21.00
C PHE A 46 6.87 20.08 21.10
N SER A 47 5.85 19.66 20.35
CA SER A 47 4.49 20.21 20.38
C SER A 47 3.46 19.19 19.91
N LEU A 48 2.25 19.27 20.47
CA LEU A 48 1.07 18.51 20.04
C LEU A 48 0.10 19.33 19.17
N HIS A 49 0.50 20.56 18.79
CA HIS A 49 -0.34 21.51 18.06
C HIS A 49 -0.97 20.92 16.78
N TRP A 50 -0.18 20.21 15.98
CA TRP A 50 -0.63 19.62 14.71
C TRP A 50 -1.71 18.54 14.89
N TYR A 51 -1.72 17.84 16.03
CA TYR A 51 -2.81 16.89 16.34
C TYR A 51 -4.12 17.62 16.63
N ALA A 52 -4.07 18.78 17.30
CA ALA A 52 -5.25 19.59 17.55
C ALA A 52 -5.77 20.23 16.25
N GLU A 53 -4.87 20.74 15.39
CA GLU A 53 -5.23 21.31 14.09
C GLU A 53 -5.84 20.26 13.15
N LEU A 54 -5.30 19.04 13.16
CA LEU A 54 -5.82 17.90 12.44
C LEU A 54 -7.27 17.55 12.82
N LEU A 55 -7.61 17.62 14.11
CA LEU A 55 -8.98 17.38 14.59
C LEU A 55 -9.95 18.52 14.21
N GLN A 56 -9.45 19.73 14.01
CA GLN A 56 -10.26 20.87 13.55
C GLN A 56 -10.46 20.85 12.03
N ASN A 57 -9.56 20.21 11.29
CA ASN A 57 -9.60 20.12 9.84
C ASN A 57 -10.76 19.23 9.36
N ARG A 58 -11.84 19.88 8.89
CA ARG A 58 -13.05 19.22 8.37
C ARG A 58 -12.75 18.23 7.24
N LEU A 59 -11.78 18.52 6.38
CA LEU A 59 -11.42 17.67 5.25
C LEU A 59 -10.81 16.36 5.75
N ILE A 60 -9.85 16.42 6.68
CA ILE A 60 -9.23 15.22 7.26
C ILE A 60 -10.26 14.40 8.02
N MET A 61 -11.06 15.03 8.88
CA MET A 61 -12.08 14.34 9.67
C MET A 61 -13.16 13.67 8.80
N HIS A 62 -13.58 14.31 7.71
CA HIS A 62 -14.50 13.70 6.74
C HIS A 62 -13.87 12.46 6.07
N SER A 63 -12.59 12.51 5.73
CA SER A 63 -11.89 11.35 5.15
C SER A 63 -11.65 10.23 6.15
N VAL A 64 -11.39 10.55 7.42
CA VAL A 64 -11.36 9.54 8.51
C VAL A 64 -12.72 8.85 8.63
N TYR A 65 -13.80 9.62 8.69
CA TYR A 65 -15.17 9.08 8.75
C TYR A 65 -15.47 8.18 7.55
N THR A 66 -15.15 8.65 6.34
CA THR A 66 -15.37 7.86 5.10
C THR A 66 -14.58 6.56 5.12
N THR A 67 -13.31 6.59 5.55
CA THR A 67 -12.44 5.39 5.60
C THR A 67 -12.97 4.38 6.61
N LEU A 68 -13.31 4.82 7.81
CA LEU A 68 -13.85 3.95 8.85
C LEU A 68 -15.20 3.37 8.44
N LEU A 69 -16.07 4.19 7.85
CA LEU A 69 -17.39 3.74 7.39
C LEU A 69 -17.28 2.71 6.26
N VAL A 70 -16.47 2.99 5.24
CA VAL A 70 -16.24 2.05 4.12
C VAL A 70 -15.61 0.77 4.62
N SER A 71 -14.53 0.85 5.40
CA SER A 71 -13.81 -0.34 5.87
C SER A 71 -14.66 -1.21 6.77
N LEU A 72 -15.45 -0.62 7.68
CA LEU A 72 -16.33 -1.38 8.56
C LEU A 72 -17.47 -2.05 7.78
N LEU A 73 -18.15 -1.31 6.90
CA LEU A 73 -19.24 -1.87 6.09
C LEU A 73 -18.74 -2.92 5.11
N ALA A 74 -17.63 -2.65 4.42
CA ALA A 74 -17.02 -3.59 3.49
C ALA A 74 -16.59 -4.87 4.22
N THR A 75 -15.99 -4.75 5.40
CA THR A 75 -15.62 -5.90 6.22
C THR A 75 -16.83 -6.72 6.64
N LEU A 76 -17.90 -6.08 7.11
CA LEU A 76 -19.11 -6.77 7.54
C LEU A 76 -19.72 -7.57 6.38
N ILE A 77 -19.92 -6.92 5.24
CA ILE A 77 -20.51 -7.54 4.04
C ILE A 77 -19.59 -8.63 3.49
N ALA A 78 -18.28 -8.37 3.36
CA ALA A 78 -17.33 -9.34 2.87
C ALA A 78 -17.14 -10.53 3.82
N THR A 79 -17.26 -10.33 5.14
CA THR A 79 -17.18 -11.43 6.12
C THR A 79 -18.34 -12.38 5.93
N VAL A 80 -19.56 -11.85 5.79
CA VAL A 80 -20.76 -12.66 5.54
C VAL A 80 -20.64 -13.37 4.19
N ALA A 81 -20.41 -12.62 3.11
CA ALA A 81 -20.30 -13.17 1.76
C ALA A 81 -19.16 -14.18 1.62
N GLY A 82 -17.97 -13.86 2.14
CA GLY A 82 -16.78 -14.71 2.10
C GLY A 82 -16.90 -15.97 2.96
N THR A 83 -17.59 -15.89 4.11
CA THR A 83 -17.87 -17.09 4.93
C THR A 83 -18.81 -18.05 4.20
N PHE A 84 -19.90 -17.53 3.60
CA PHE A 84 -20.79 -18.35 2.77
C PHE A 84 -20.07 -18.92 1.55
N ALA A 85 -19.22 -18.14 0.88
CA ALA A 85 -18.38 -18.63 -0.22
C ALA A 85 -17.43 -19.74 0.25
N ALA A 86 -16.83 -19.62 1.44
CA ALA A 86 -15.93 -20.64 1.99
C ALA A 86 -16.66 -21.97 2.25
N ILE A 87 -17.85 -21.90 2.84
CA ILE A 87 -18.70 -23.09 3.08
C ILE A 87 -19.13 -23.69 1.73
N GLY A 88 -19.54 -22.86 0.77
CA GLY A 88 -19.90 -23.28 -0.58
C GLY A 88 -18.74 -24.02 -1.26
N PHE A 89 -17.53 -23.45 -1.27
CA PHE A 89 -16.35 -24.11 -1.82
C PHE A 89 -15.98 -25.38 -1.06
N TYR A 90 -16.22 -25.44 0.24
CA TYR A 90 -15.98 -26.65 1.03
C TYR A 90 -16.90 -27.80 0.62
N ALA A 91 -18.18 -27.50 0.35
CA ALA A 91 -19.18 -28.48 -0.10
C ALA A 91 -19.00 -28.94 -1.56
N MET A 92 -18.26 -28.19 -2.39
CA MET A 92 -18.03 -28.56 -3.79
C MET A 92 -17.11 -29.77 -3.98
N ARG A 93 -17.31 -30.46 -5.10
CA ARG A 93 -16.39 -31.49 -5.61
C ARG A 93 -14.97 -30.94 -5.80
N ARG A 94 -13.96 -31.81 -5.71
CA ARG A 94 -12.54 -31.44 -5.68
C ARG A 94 -12.10 -30.56 -6.87
N LYS A 95 -12.44 -30.96 -8.11
CA LYS A 95 -12.01 -30.26 -9.33
C LYS A 95 -12.56 -28.83 -9.46
N PRO A 96 -13.89 -28.59 -9.41
CA PRO A 96 -14.42 -27.22 -9.49
C PRO A 96 -13.94 -26.35 -8.32
N ARG A 97 -13.79 -26.94 -7.12
CA ARG A 97 -13.21 -26.23 -5.96
C ARG A 97 -11.79 -25.76 -6.23
N GLU A 98 -10.93 -26.60 -6.79
CA GLU A 98 -9.54 -26.24 -7.12
C GLU A 98 -9.49 -25.09 -8.14
N THR A 99 -10.32 -25.14 -9.18
CA THR A 99 -10.39 -24.08 -10.19
C THR A 99 -10.90 -22.76 -9.61
N LEU A 100 -12.00 -22.77 -8.85
CA LEU A 100 -12.58 -21.56 -8.28
C LEU A 100 -11.66 -20.94 -7.22
N MET A 101 -10.99 -21.75 -6.41
CA MET A 101 -9.96 -21.28 -5.48
C MET A 101 -8.76 -20.67 -6.21
N ALA A 102 -8.34 -21.24 -7.34
CA ALA A 102 -7.27 -20.64 -8.15
C ALA A 102 -7.68 -19.27 -8.69
N VAL A 103 -8.91 -19.12 -9.20
CA VAL A 103 -9.45 -17.83 -9.65
C VAL A 103 -9.52 -16.82 -8.50
N ASN A 104 -9.99 -17.24 -7.33
CA ASN A 104 -10.04 -16.39 -6.13
C ASN A 104 -8.64 -15.90 -5.69
N ASN A 105 -7.58 -16.65 -5.99
CA ASN A 105 -6.22 -16.26 -5.65
C ASN A 105 -5.62 -15.24 -6.63
N ILE A 106 -6.18 -15.08 -7.83
CA ILE A 106 -5.67 -14.15 -8.84
C ILE A 106 -5.66 -12.70 -8.32
N PRO A 107 -6.76 -12.14 -7.74
CA PRO A 107 -6.75 -10.78 -7.21
C PRO A 107 -5.72 -10.53 -6.11
N MET A 108 -5.37 -11.55 -5.32
CA MET A 108 -4.41 -11.43 -4.21
C MET A 108 -2.95 -11.52 -4.67
N MET A 109 -2.71 -12.14 -5.82
CA MET A 109 -1.37 -12.28 -6.40
C MET A 109 -1.03 -11.17 -7.40
N ASN A 110 -2.05 -10.56 -8.00
CA ASN A 110 -1.89 -9.44 -8.90
C ASN A 110 -1.51 -8.16 -8.14
N ALA A 111 -0.91 -7.20 -8.85
CA ALA A 111 -0.68 -5.88 -8.29
C ALA A 111 -2.02 -5.16 -8.04
N ASP A 112 -2.17 -4.52 -6.88
CA ASP A 112 -3.41 -3.83 -6.48
C ASP A 112 -3.87 -2.79 -7.52
N ILE A 113 -2.94 -2.18 -8.24
CA ILE A 113 -3.22 -1.24 -9.32
C ILE A 113 -4.01 -1.87 -10.47
N VAL A 114 -3.75 -3.13 -10.80
CA VAL A 114 -4.48 -3.85 -11.85
C VAL A 114 -5.93 -4.05 -11.40
N THR A 115 -6.14 -4.48 -10.16
CA THR A 115 -7.47 -4.66 -9.57
C THR A 115 -8.23 -3.33 -9.54
N GLY A 116 -7.61 -2.25 -9.06
CA GLY A 116 -8.22 -0.93 -9.00
C GLY A 116 -8.64 -0.39 -10.37
N VAL A 117 -7.74 -0.45 -11.36
CA VAL A 117 -8.06 0.00 -12.74
C VAL A 117 -9.13 -0.88 -13.37
N SER A 118 -9.09 -2.20 -13.15
CA SER A 118 -10.11 -3.12 -13.70
C SER A 118 -11.51 -2.86 -13.14
N LEU A 119 -11.62 -2.61 -11.83
CA LEU A 119 -12.89 -2.24 -11.19
C LEU A 119 -13.39 -0.87 -11.65
N CYS A 120 -12.49 0.09 -11.84
CA CYS A 120 -12.83 1.39 -12.41
C CYS A 120 -13.44 1.24 -13.81
N LEU A 121 -12.77 0.51 -14.70
CA LEU A 121 -13.25 0.25 -16.05
C LEU A 121 -14.59 -0.50 -16.03
N LEU A 122 -14.74 -1.48 -15.15
CA LEU A 122 -16.01 -2.19 -14.95
C LEU A 122 -17.14 -1.22 -14.59
N PHE A 123 -16.92 -0.32 -13.62
CA PHE A 123 -17.92 0.66 -13.22
C PHE A 123 -18.23 1.66 -14.34
N VAL A 124 -17.24 2.12 -15.10
CA VAL A 124 -17.46 3.01 -16.25
C VAL A 124 -18.34 2.34 -17.31
N VAL A 125 -18.02 1.11 -17.70
CA VAL A 125 -18.80 0.35 -18.69
C VAL A 125 -20.21 0.08 -18.18
N PHE A 126 -20.33 -0.33 -16.91
CA PHE A 126 -21.62 -0.58 -16.27
C PHE A 126 -22.49 0.68 -16.22
N PHE A 127 -21.95 1.84 -15.82
CA PHE A 127 -22.69 3.10 -15.76
C PHE A 127 -23.07 3.64 -17.13
N ASN A 128 -22.25 3.37 -18.17
CA ASN A 128 -22.60 3.72 -19.53
C ASN A 128 -23.80 2.90 -20.03
N GLY A 129 -23.83 1.59 -19.75
CA GLY A 129 -24.96 0.71 -20.07
C GLY A 129 -26.20 0.93 -19.20
N TRP A 130 -26.01 1.46 -17.98
CA TRP A 130 -27.09 1.67 -17.01
C TRP A 130 -28.20 2.57 -17.54
N GLY A 131 -27.89 3.62 -18.30
CA GLY A 131 -28.90 4.53 -18.83
C GLY A 131 -29.93 3.83 -19.73
N ALA A 132 -29.49 2.90 -20.57
CA ALA A 132 -30.39 2.11 -21.42
C ALA A 132 -31.25 1.14 -20.60
N PHE A 133 -30.65 0.49 -19.59
CA PHE A 133 -31.38 -0.40 -18.68
C PHE A 133 -32.40 0.37 -17.84
N ALA A 134 -32.01 1.49 -17.22
CA ALA A 134 -32.88 2.33 -16.42
C ALA A 134 -34.02 2.90 -17.27
N GLY A 135 -33.74 3.36 -18.49
CA GLY A 135 -34.76 3.83 -19.43
C GLY A 135 -35.76 2.73 -19.79
N TRP A 136 -35.29 1.50 -20.01
CA TRP A 136 -36.17 0.35 -20.26
C TRP A 136 -37.01 0.00 -19.03
N VAL A 137 -36.45 -0.04 -17.82
CA VAL A 137 -37.22 -0.34 -16.60
C VAL A 137 -38.24 0.76 -16.29
N ASN A 138 -37.85 2.03 -16.45
CA ASN A 138 -38.74 3.16 -16.25
C ASN A 138 -39.90 3.16 -17.27
N SER A 139 -39.72 2.53 -18.44
CA SER A 139 -40.76 2.45 -19.48
C SER A 139 -41.94 1.55 -19.11
N TRP A 140 -41.71 0.52 -18.29
CA TRP A 140 -42.73 -0.49 -17.96
C TRP A 140 -43.24 -0.43 -16.51
N GLN A 141 -42.58 0.33 -15.64
CA GLN A 141 -42.84 0.34 -14.20
C GLN A 141 -42.76 1.77 -13.67
N SER A 142 -43.95 2.37 -13.48
CA SER A 142 -44.08 3.74 -12.98
C SER A 142 -43.99 3.87 -11.46
N ALA A 143 -43.85 2.76 -10.72
CA ALA A 143 -43.84 2.76 -9.26
C ALA A 143 -42.50 3.19 -8.64
N VAL A 144 -41.38 3.01 -9.35
CA VAL A 144 -40.03 3.37 -8.88
C VAL A 144 -39.23 3.91 -10.07
N VAL A 145 -38.91 5.21 -10.05
CA VAL A 145 -38.08 5.84 -11.08
C VAL A 145 -36.62 5.60 -10.75
N LEU A 146 -35.93 4.80 -11.57
CA LEU A 146 -34.50 4.56 -11.46
C LEU A 146 -33.71 5.76 -12.00
N PRO A 147 -32.60 6.17 -11.35
CA PRO A 147 -31.74 7.23 -11.87
C PRO A 147 -31.15 6.83 -13.23
N GLU A 148 -31.28 7.70 -14.24
CA GLU A 148 -30.76 7.43 -15.59
C GLU A 148 -29.23 7.50 -15.66
N ARG A 149 -28.59 8.18 -14.70
CA ARG A 149 -27.14 8.36 -14.65
C ARG A 149 -26.62 8.01 -13.27
N LEU A 150 -25.73 7.02 -13.23
CA LEU A 150 -24.94 6.70 -12.04
C LEU A 150 -23.58 7.37 -12.15
N THR A 151 -23.11 7.90 -11.03
CA THR A 151 -21.77 8.47 -10.88
C THR A 151 -20.97 7.66 -9.88
N MET A 152 -19.63 7.68 -10.00
CA MET A 152 -18.77 7.08 -9.00
C MET A 152 -18.81 7.90 -7.70
N GLY A 153 -18.78 7.20 -6.57
CA GLY A 153 -18.90 7.79 -5.26
C GLY A 153 -18.69 6.74 -4.17
N PHE A 154 -19.31 6.97 -3.01
CA PHE A 154 -19.25 6.04 -1.89
C PHE A 154 -19.72 4.62 -2.24
N GLY A 155 -20.74 4.48 -3.09
CA GLY A 155 -21.28 3.16 -3.47
C GLY A 155 -20.29 2.30 -4.26
N THR A 156 -19.63 2.88 -5.27
CA THR A 156 -18.59 2.18 -6.05
C THR A 156 -17.38 1.85 -5.20
N LEU A 157 -17.00 2.77 -4.32
CA LEU A 157 -15.96 2.55 -3.33
C LEU A 157 -16.29 1.36 -2.40
N LEU A 158 -17.48 1.33 -1.83
CA LEU A 158 -17.92 0.25 -0.95
C LEU A 158 -17.94 -1.10 -1.67
N ILE A 159 -18.51 -1.16 -2.88
CA ILE A 159 -18.56 -2.39 -3.68
C ILE A 159 -17.15 -2.89 -4.00
N ALA A 160 -16.24 -1.99 -4.39
CA ALA A 160 -14.86 -2.34 -4.69
C ALA A 160 -14.15 -2.96 -3.48
N HIS A 161 -14.30 -2.35 -2.30
CA HIS A 161 -13.73 -2.88 -1.06
C HIS A 161 -14.36 -4.22 -0.65
N VAL A 162 -15.67 -4.42 -0.85
CA VAL A 162 -16.32 -5.72 -0.61
C VAL A 162 -15.71 -6.79 -1.52
N CYS A 163 -15.62 -6.51 -2.83
CA CYS A 163 -15.09 -7.45 -3.82
C CYS A 163 -13.65 -7.88 -3.51
N PHE A 164 -12.77 -6.92 -3.17
CA PHE A 164 -11.38 -7.20 -2.82
C PHE A 164 -11.21 -7.88 -1.46
N ASN A 165 -12.10 -7.63 -0.50
CA ASN A 165 -12.01 -8.23 0.83
C ASN A 165 -12.47 -9.69 0.89
N ILE A 166 -13.38 -10.13 0.02
CA ILE A 166 -13.93 -11.49 0.01
C ILE A 166 -12.82 -12.57 -0.06
N PRO A 167 -11.82 -12.48 -0.97
CA PRO A 167 -10.70 -13.42 -1.02
C PRO A 167 -9.93 -13.58 0.30
N TYR A 168 -9.71 -12.49 1.03
CA TYR A 168 -8.98 -12.53 2.31
C TYR A 168 -9.78 -13.23 3.42
N VAL A 169 -11.08 -12.98 3.47
CA VAL A 169 -11.99 -13.72 4.38
C VAL A 169 -11.96 -15.21 4.04
N LEU A 170 -12.03 -15.54 2.75
CA LEU A 170 -12.01 -16.92 2.27
C LEU A 170 -10.75 -17.67 2.69
N LEU A 171 -9.57 -17.03 2.58
CA LEU A 171 -8.29 -17.61 3.00
C LEU A 171 -8.19 -17.82 4.51
N SER A 172 -8.95 -17.07 5.30
CA SER A 172 -8.96 -17.19 6.76
C SER A 172 -9.95 -18.24 7.26
N VAL A 173 -11.14 -18.32 6.65
CA VAL A 173 -12.20 -19.27 7.02
C VAL A 173 -11.94 -20.66 6.43
N GLY A 174 -11.44 -20.72 5.19
CA GLY A 174 -11.22 -21.96 4.45
C GLY A 174 -10.37 -23.01 5.19
N PRO A 175 -9.21 -22.66 5.79
CA PRO A 175 -8.42 -23.58 6.58
C PRO A 175 -9.17 -24.14 7.81
N LYS A 176 -10.02 -23.34 8.46
CA LYS A 176 -10.82 -23.79 9.61
C LYS A 176 -11.90 -24.79 9.22
N LEU A 177 -12.56 -24.58 8.09
CA LEU A 177 -13.49 -25.56 7.52
C LEU A 177 -12.82 -26.91 7.20
N ARG A 178 -11.58 -26.88 6.68
CA ARG A 178 -10.83 -28.11 6.39
C ARG A 178 -10.30 -28.83 7.64
N GLN A 179 -10.10 -28.10 8.74
CA GLN A 179 -9.66 -28.64 10.02
C GLN A 179 -10.82 -29.25 10.84
N MET A 180 -12.06 -28.82 10.57
CA MET A 180 -13.25 -29.35 11.21
C MET A 180 -13.48 -30.82 10.82
N ASP A 181 -13.81 -31.67 11.79
CA ASP A 181 -14.22 -33.04 11.51
C ASP A 181 -15.58 -33.02 10.79
N ARG A 182 -15.65 -33.75 9.67
CA ARG A 182 -16.85 -33.84 8.82
C ARG A 182 -17.99 -34.52 9.55
N ASN A 183 -17.69 -35.46 10.44
CA ASN A 183 -18.68 -36.25 11.14
C ASN A 183 -19.44 -35.45 12.20
N LEU A 184 -18.98 -34.27 12.60
CA LEU A 184 -19.65 -33.44 13.61
C LEU A 184 -21.04 -32.98 13.17
N ILE A 185 -21.22 -32.73 11.87
CA ILE A 185 -22.49 -32.30 11.31
C ILE A 185 -23.46 -33.48 11.27
N ASP A 186 -23.00 -34.64 10.82
CA ASP A 186 -23.80 -35.87 10.73
C ASP A 186 -24.21 -36.34 12.13
N ALA A 187 -23.28 -36.36 13.10
CA ALA A 187 -23.58 -36.71 14.49
C ALA A 187 -24.59 -35.76 15.16
N ALA A 188 -24.56 -34.46 14.82
CA ALA A 188 -25.56 -33.52 15.32
C ALA A 188 -26.96 -33.80 14.75
N GLN A 189 -27.05 -34.23 13.49
CA GLN A 189 -28.30 -34.61 12.86
C GLN A 189 -28.84 -35.94 13.41
N ASP A 190 -27.96 -36.89 13.71
CA ASP A 190 -28.32 -38.16 14.37
C ASP A 190 -28.91 -37.94 15.78
N LEU A 191 -28.44 -36.90 16.49
CA LEU A 191 -29.02 -36.46 17.77
C LEU A 191 -30.34 -35.69 17.63
N GLY A 192 -30.87 -35.56 16.40
CA GLY A 192 -32.17 -34.93 16.12
C GLY A 192 -32.10 -33.44 15.76
N CYS A 193 -30.92 -32.85 15.55
CA CYS A 193 -30.84 -31.47 15.07
C CYS A 193 -31.21 -31.38 13.58
N THR A 194 -31.97 -30.36 13.20
CA THR A 194 -32.15 -30.05 11.78
C THR A 194 -30.86 -29.50 11.17
N TRP A 195 -30.71 -29.56 9.84
CA TRP A 195 -29.53 -29.02 9.14
C TRP A 195 -29.22 -27.57 9.53
N MET A 196 -30.25 -26.72 9.62
CA MET A 196 -30.09 -25.31 10.01
C MET A 196 -29.65 -25.17 11.48
N GLN A 197 -30.13 -26.04 12.36
CA GLN A 197 -29.67 -26.06 13.75
C GLN A 197 -28.21 -26.53 13.86
N ALA A 198 -27.82 -27.59 13.15
CA ALA A 198 -26.44 -28.07 13.08
C ALA A 198 -25.51 -26.99 12.51
N PHE A 199 -25.97 -26.24 11.50
CA PHE A 199 -25.24 -25.11 10.94
C PHE A 199 -24.95 -24.03 11.99
N TRP A 200 -25.97 -23.51 12.67
CA TRP A 200 -25.80 -22.42 13.64
C TRP A 200 -25.18 -22.85 14.96
N LYS A 201 -25.42 -24.09 15.42
CA LYS A 201 -24.96 -24.57 16.74
C LYS A 201 -23.62 -25.32 16.70
N VAL A 202 -23.25 -25.91 15.56
CA VAL A 202 -22.03 -26.71 15.44
C VAL A 202 -21.06 -26.08 14.45
N MET A 203 -21.47 -25.91 13.19
CA MET A 203 -20.57 -25.43 12.14
C MET A 203 -20.06 -24.00 12.41
N ILE A 204 -20.96 -23.04 12.65
CA ILE A 204 -20.59 -21.63 12.85
C ILE A 204 -19.68 -21.43 14.08
N PRO A 205 -19.98 -22.00 15.27
CA PRO A 205 -19.09 -21.90 16.43
C PRO A 205 -17.70 -22.48 16.18
N GLU A 206 -17.59 -23.61 15.47
CA GLU A 206 -16.32 -24.24 15.14
C GLU A 206 -15.45 -23.37 14.21
N ILE A 207 -16.06 -22.73 13.21
CA ILE A 207 -15.35 -21.86 12.27
C ILE A 207 -15.25 -20.39 12.72
N LYS A 208 -15.95 -20.00 13.79
CA LYS A 208 -15.95 -18.64 14.37
C LYS A 208 -14.56 -18.02 14.51
N PRO A 209 -13.52 -18.69 15.04
CA PRO A 209 -12.18 -18.09 15.12
C PRO A 209 -11.61 -17.74 13.73
N GLY A 210 -11.93 -18.53 12.70
CA GLY A 210 -11.58 -18.22 11.32
C GLY A 210 -12.36 -17.04 10.75
N ILE A 211 -13.66 -16.94 11.06
CA ILE A 211 -14.50 -15.80 10.67
C ILE A 211 -13.94 -14.51 11.27
N VAL A 212 -13.60 -14.50 12.56
CA VAL A 212 -13.08 -13.28 13.20
C VAL A 212 -11.68 -12.91 12.69
N SER A 213 -10.78 -13.88 12.48
CA SER A 213 -9.47 -13.62 11.85
C SER A 213 -9.63 -13.07 10.42
N GLY A 214 -10.58 -13.63 9.65
CA GLY A 214 -10.92 -13.14 8.31
C GLY A 214 -11.49 -11.73 8.30
N ALA A 215 -12.43 -11.42 9.20
CA ALA A 215 -12.98 -10.07 9.34
C ALA A 215 -11.88 -9.05 9.69
N LEU A 216 -10.99 -9.40 10.61
CA LEU A 216 -9.94 -8.51 11.06
C LEU A 216 -8.87 -8.29 9.98
N THR A 217 -8.54 -9.33 9.23
CA THR A 217 -7.68 -9.25 8.03
C THR A 217 -8.32 -8.35 6.97
N ALA A 218 -9.59 -8.58 6.63
CA ALA A 218 -10.33 -7.77 5.65
C ALA A 218 -10.40 -6.28 6.05
N PHE A 219 -10.65 -6.00 7.33
CA PHE A 219 -10.64 -4.64 7.85
C PHE A 219 -9.28 -3.97 7.71
N THR A 220 -8.21 -4.71 8.05
CA THR A 220 -6.83 -4.23 7.96
C THR A 220 -6.45 -3.90 6.52
N MET A 221 -6.74 -4.80 5.58
CA MET A 221 -6.48 -4.56 4.16
C MET A 221 -7.31 -3.40 3.61
N SER A 222 -8.53 -3.22 4.11
CA SER A 222 -9.43 -2.16 3.63
C SER A 222 -9.12 -0.76 4.17
N ILE A 223 -8.57 -0.62 5.38
CA ILE A 223 -8.20 0.70 5.92
C ILE A 223 -6.98 1.25 5.19
N ASP A 224 -6.02 0.38 4.88
CA ASP A 224 -4.73 0.77 4.29
C ASP A 224 -4.79 0.88 2.77
N ASP A 225 -5.91 0.50 2.13
CA ASP A 225 -6.03 0.61 0.69
C ASP A 225 -6.10 2.08 0.24
N PHE A 226 -5.11 2.45 -0.56
CA PHE A 226 -5.08 3.69 -1.33
C PHE A 226 -5.48 3.45 -2.79
N ILE A 227 -5.02 2.34 -3.38
CA ILE A 227 -5.00 2.17 -4.83
C ILE A 227 -6.39 1.88 -5.37
N ILE A 228 -7.11 0.92 -4.78
CA ILE A 228 -8.47 0.58 -5.22
C ILE A 228 -9.40 1.77 -4.96
N SER A 229 -9.26 2.39 -3.78
CA SER A 229 -9.95 3.62 -3.41
C SER A 229 -9.76 4.74 -4.43
N TYR A 230 -8.52 5.01 -4.85
CA TYR A 230 -8.18 6.07 -5.80
C TYR A 230 -8.88 5.91 -7.15
N PHE A 231 -8.99 4.68 -7.63
CA PHE A 231 -9.63 4.41 -8.93
C PHE A 231 -11.16 4.26 -8.85
N THR A 232 -11.75 4.08 -7.66
CA THR A 232 -13.18 3.73 -7.52
C THR A 232 -14.03 4.74 -6.75
N ALA A 233 -13.44 5.69 -6.03
CA ALA A 233 -14.16 6.61 -5.16
C ALA A 233 -14.88 7.78 -5.89
N GLY A 234 -14.49 8.09 -7.13
CA GLY A 234 -15.01 9.25 -7.85
C GLY A 234 -14.61 10.58 -7.21
N THR A 235 -15.41 11.63 -7.42
CA THR A 235 -15.13 12.98 -6.89
C THR A 235 -15.82 13.27 -5.56
N SER A 236 -16.82 12.47 -5.18
CA SER A 236 -17.70 12.73 -4.03
C SER A 236 -17.22 12.10 -2.73
N SER A 237 -16.23 11.21 -2.76
CA SER A 237 -15.78 10.48 -1.58
C SER A 237 -14.26 10.38 -1.56
N SER A 238 -13.66 10.68 -0.41
CA SER A 238 -12.20 10.60 -0.22
C SER A 238 -11.86 9.84 1.05
N THR A 239 -11.13 8.74 0.92
CA THR A 239 -10.49 8.03 2.04
C THR A 239 -9.28 8.80 2.56
N LEU A 240 -8.84 8.44 3.76
CA LEU A 240 -7.76 9.07 4.48
C LEU A 240 -6.45 8.98 3.69
N ALA A 241 -6.14 7.80 3.14
CA ALA A 241 -4.95 7.59 2.33
C ALA A 241 -4.94 8.48 1.07
N MET A 242 -6.09 8.62 0.39
CA MET A 242 -6.21 9.53 -0.76
C MET A 242 -6.02 10.99 -0.37
N THR A 243 -6.57 11.39 0.77
CA THR A 243 -6.42 12.75 1.30
C THR A 243 -4.97 13.05 1.68
N ILE A 244 -4.27 12.12 2.35
CA ILE A 244 -2.83 12.24 2.65
C ILE A 244 -2.04 12.42 1.35
N TYR A 245 -2.27 11.55 0.36
CA TYR A 245 -1.60 11.65 -0.94
C TYR A 245 -1.90 12.98 -1.64
N GLY A 246 -3.15 13.44 -1.63
CA GLY A 246 -3.55 14.74 -2.18
C GLY A 246 -2.85 15.93 -1.51
N MET A 247 -2.65 15.87 -0.19
CA MET A 247 -1.94 16.92 0.57
C MET A 247 -0.44 16.96 0.23
N THR A 248 0.20 15.80 0.02
CA THR A 248 1.63 15.75 -0.34
C THR A 248 1.97 16.42 -1.68
N LYS A 249 1.01 16.49 -2.62
CA LYS A 249 1.20 17.10 -3.94
C LYS A 249 1.28 18.62 -3.94
N LYS A 250 0.74 19.30 -2.92
CA LYS A 250 0.68 20.78 -2.89
C LYS A 250 1.88 21.35 -2.12
N ARG A 251 1.86 21.17 -0.80
CA ARG A 251 2.91 21.61 0.12
C ARG A 251 2.93 20.62 1.27
N VAL A 252 4.11 20.08 1.58
CA VAL A 252 4.26 19.19 2.73
C VAL A 252 4.09 20.02 3.99
N SER A 253 2.92 19.94 4.62
CA SER A 253 2.67 20.49 5.94
C SER A 253 3.04 19.47 7.02
N PRO A 254 3.47 19.91 8.22
CA PRO A 254 3.71 19.00 9.34
C PRO A 254 2.45 18.22 9.79
N GLU A 255 1.24 18.70 9.46
CA GLU A 255 -0.02 17.97 9.65
C GLU A 255 0.01 16.57 9.00
N ILE A 256 0.67 16.43 7.84
CA ILE A 256 0.80 15.14 7.15
C ILE A 256 1.53 14.12 8.03
N ASN A 257 2.60 14.53 8.72
CA ASN A 257 3.34 13.66 9.62
C ASN A 257 2.46 13.20 10.80
N ALA A 258 1.60 14.09 11.32
CA ALA A 258 0.65 13.76 12.38
C ALA A 258 -0.40 12.74 11.92
N VAL A 259 -1.01 12.93 10.73
CA VAL A 259 -1.95 11.96 10.16
C VAL A 259 -1.27 10.62 9.91
N SER A 260 -0.10 10.60 9.27
CA SER A 260 0.64 9.37 8.97
C SER A 260 1.03 8.61 10.24
N THR A 261 1.41 9.32 11.30
CA THR A 261 1.69 8.72 12.61
C THR A 261 0.43 8.07 13.20
N LEU A 262 -0.71 8.77 13.17
CA LEU A 262 -1.97 8.24 13.69
C LEU A 262 -2.43 7.00 12.92
N LEU A 263 -2.34 7.03 11.59
CA LEU A 263 -2.64 5.88 10.73
C LEU A 263 -1.72 4.70 11.06
N PHE A 264 -0.41 4.92 11.16
CA PHE A 264 0.56 3.87 11.48
C PHE A 264 0.32 3.26 12.87
N VAL A 265 0.08 4.09 13.88
CA VAL A 265 -0.26 3.61 15.24
C VAL A 265 -1.55 2.80 15.23
N THR A 266 -2.55 3.23 14.47
CA THR A 266 -3.83 2.51 14.35
C THR A 266 -3.64 1.14 13.69
N VAL A 267 -2.84 1.06 12.63
CA VAL A 267 -2.51 -0.20 11.95
C VAL A 267 -1.70 -1.13 12.85
N ILE A 268 -0.67 -0.61 13.56
CA ILE A 268 0.09 -1.41 14.54
C ILE A 268 -0.83 -1.95 15.64
N LEU A 269 -1.71 -1.11 16.19
CA LEU A 269 -2.62 -1.51 17.25
C LEU A 269 -3.58 -2.60 16.77
N LEU A 270 -4.11 -2.47 15.55
CA LEU A 270 -4.89 -3.51 14.89
C LEU A 270 -4.09 -4.80 14.74
N LEU A 271 -2.89 -4.74 14.15
CA LEU A 271 -1.99 -5.90 13.97
C LEU A 271 -1.64 -6.58 15.30
N ALA A 272 -1.37 -5.80 16.34
CA ALA A 272 -1.13 -6.30 17.69
C ALA A 272 -2.37 -7.03 18.22
N VAL A 273 -3.57 -6.48 18.03
CA VAL A 273 -4.82 -7.16 18.40
C VAL A 273 -5.01 -8.46 17.61
N ILE A 274 -4.72 -8.49 16.31
CA ILE A 274 -4.77 -9.72 15.50
C ILE A 274 -3.83 -10.76 16.12
N ASN A 275 -2.56 -10.39 16.27
CA ASN A 275 -1.51 -11.29 16.71
C ASN A 275 -1.77 -11.83 18.12
N LEU A 276 -2.19 -10.98 19.05
CA LEU A 276 -2.52 -11.39 20.41
C LEU A 276 -3.69 -12.37 20.42
N ARG A 277 -4.75 -12.13 19.65
CA ARG A 277 -5.92 -13.02 19.59
C ARG A 277 -5.61 -14.36 18.94
N GLU A 278 -4.83 -14.36 17.86
CA GLU A 278 -4.40 -15.58 17.20
C GLU A 278 -3.53 -16.44 18.13
N ASN A 279 -2.56 -15.82 18.79
CA ASN A 279 -1.67 -16.50 19.72
C ASN A 279 -2.45 -17.08 20.92
N HIS A 280 -3.41 -16.32 21.48
CA HIS A 280 -4.30 -16.83 22.52
C HIS A 280 -5.15 -18.02 22.02
N ALA A 281 -5.72 -17.94 20.82
CA ALA A 281 -6.53 -19.02 20.26
C ALA A 281 -5.72 -20.31 20.02
N GLU A 282 -4.45 -20.19 19.63
CA GLU A 282 -3.53 -21.32 19.50
C GLU A 282 -3.18 -21.92 20.87
N HIS A 283 -2.89 -21.08 21.87
CA HIS A 283 -2.58 -21.53 23.23
C HIS A 283 -3.73 -22.29 23.89
N HIS A 284 -4.98 -21.80 23.77
CA HIS A 284 -6.14 -22.51 24.32
C HIS A 284 -6.37 -23.87 23.64
N ARG A 285 -6.13 -23.97 22.33
CA ARG A 285 -6.25 -25.24 21.59
C ARG A 285 -5.13 -26.23 21.96
N ALA A 286 -3.90 -25.75 22.13
CA ALA A 286 -2.79 -26.56 22.60
C ALA A 286 -3.05 -27.10 24.02
N ALA A 287 -3.56 -26.25 24.91
CA ALA A 287 -3.93 -26.64 26.28
C ALA A 287 -5.03 -27.70 26.30
N HIS A 288 -6.11 -27.56 25.52
CA HIS A 288 -7.15 -28.59 25.43
C HIS A 288 -6.65 -29.91 24.82
N ARG A 289 -5.72 -29.84 23.85
CA ARG A 289 -5.12 -31.03 23.23
C ARG A 289 -4.16 -31.75 24.18
N GLU A 290 -3.49 -31.02 25.08
CA GLU A 290 -2.66 -31.57 26.15
C GLU A 290 -3.50 -32.19 27.27
N THR A 291 -4.66 -31.62 27.62
CA THR A 291 -5.59 -32.22 28.62
C THR A 291 -6.22 -33.53 28.14
N SER A 292 -6.38 -33.71 26.82
CA SER A 292 -6.88 -34.95 26.21
C SER A 292 -5.79 -35.97 25.88
N ALA A 293 -4.51 -35.64 26.10
CA ALA A 293 -3.38 -36.53 25.87
C ALA A 293 -2.76 -36.97 27.21
N PRO A 294 -2.12 -38.16 27.31
CA PRO A 294 -1.43 -38.55 28.53
C PRO A 294 -0.30 -37.55 28.84
N ALA A 295 -0.23 -37.09 30.09
CA ALA A 295 0.62 -35.98 30.52
C ALA A 295 2.11 -36.13 30.11
N PRO A 296 2.71 -35.13 29.44
CA PRO A 296 4.15 -35.13 29.20
C PRO A 296 4.93 -34.60 30.41
N ALA A 297 6.15 -35.10 30.59
CA ALA A 297 7.05 -34.78 31.71
C ALA A 297 7.38 -33.27 31.81
N PRO A 298 7.62 -32.73 33.03
CA PRO A 298 7.78 -31.30 33.26
C PRO A 298 9.06 -30.76 32.60
N LYS A 299 8.91 -29.70 31.80
CA LYS A 299 10.05 -28.97 31.20
C LYS A 299 10.51 -27.84 32.15
N LYS A 300 11.81 -27.82 32.45
CA LYS A 300 12.49 -26.77 33.22
C LYS A 300 12.39 -25.41 32.52
N HIS A 301 11.80 -24.41 33.18
CA HIS A 301 11.78 -23.04 32.68
C HIS A 301 13.18 -22.39 32.70
N PRO A 302 13.55 -21.59 31.69
CA PRO A 302 14.78 -20.81 31.73
C PRO A 302 14.67 -19.71 32.80
N GLY A 303 15.68 -19.63 33.65
CA GLY A 303 15.73 -18.70 34.79
C GLY A 303 15.67 -17.23 34.40
N LEU A 304 15.11 -16.45 35.33
CA LEU A 304 14.89 -15.00 35.33
C LEU A 304 16.09 -14.16 34.83
N GLY A 305 17.32 -14.67 34.98
CA GLY A 305 18.54 -14.03 34.50
C GLY A 305 18.59 -13.79 32.98
N LYS A 306 17.94 -14.62 32.15
CA LYS A 306 17.92 -14.41 30.69
C LYS A 306 16.98 -13.26 30.27
N LYS A 307 15.96 -12.97 31.08
CA LYS A 307 15.04 -11.83 30.85
C LYS A 307 15.68 -10.50 31.27
N LEU A 308 16.45 -10.51 32.35
CA LEU A 308 17.22 -9.35 32.82
C LEU A 308 18.36 -8.97 31.85
N ALA A 309 19.02 -9.96 31.25
CA ALA A 309 20.06 -9.70 30.24
C ALA A 309 19.50 -9.08 28.94
N ALA A 310 18.28 -9.45 28.53
CA ALA A 310 17.61 -8.85 27.38
C ALA A 310 17.16 -7.41 27.65
N GLY A 311 16.69 -7.12 28.88
CA GLY A 311 16.35 -5.76 29.31
C GLY A 311 17.57 -4.84 29.40
N GLY A 312 18.69 -5.33 29.94
CA GLY A 312 19.93 -4.56 30.04
C GLY A 312 20.49 -4.15 28.68
N LEU A 313 20.41 -5.04 27.67
CA LEU A 313 20.90 -4.74 26.33
C LEU A 313 20.08 -3.64 25.62
N ALA A 314 18.76 -3.59 25.88
CA ALA A 314 17.87 -2.57 25.34
C ALA A 314 18.14 -1.19 25.96
N CYS A 315 18.44 -1.12 27.26
CA CYS A 315 18.78 0.13 27.94
C CYS A 315 20.14 0.70 27.47
N VAL A 316 21.13 -0.16 27.21
CA VAL A 316 22.44 0.27 26.69
C VAL A 316 22.33 0.82 25.26
N LEU A 317 21.51 0.20 24.42
CA LEU A 317 21.20 0.67 23.06
C LEU A 317 20.45 2.03 23.06
N LEU A 318 19.50 2.22 23.98
CA LEU A 318 18.82 3.50 24.15
C LEU A 318 19.78 4.61 24.61
N ALA A 319 20.65 4.31 25.57
CA ALA A 319 21.63 5.27 26.08
C ALA A 319 22.66 5.65 25.01
N THR A 320 23.13 4.69 24.21
CA THR A 320 24.08 4.97 23.12
C THR A 320 23.48 5.86 22.05
N LEU A 321 22.22 5.63 21.65
CA LEU A 321 21.51 6.47 20.68
C LEU A 321 21.30 7.91 21.16
N ILE A 322 21.04 8.11 22.47
CA ILE A 322 20.92 9.45 23.05
C ILE A 322 22.26 10.18 23.02
N VAL A 323 23.36 9.49 23.33
CA VAL A 323 24.72 10.09 23.35
C VAL A 323 25.20 10.46 21.93
N THR A 324 25.05 9.59 20.93
CA THR A 324 25.40 9.96 19.54
C THR A 324 24.49 11.04 18.95
N GLY A 325 23.23 11.11 19.39
CA GLY A 325 22.31 12.20 19.01
C GLY A 325 22.75 13.58 19.50
N THR A 326 23.49 13.66 20.63
CA THR A 326 24.04 14.92 21.14
C THR A 326 25.35 15.33 20.48
N ALA A 327 26.16 14.36 20.04
CA ALA A 327 27.45 14.62 19.37
C ALA A 327 27.28 15.17 17.94
N ALA A 328 26.20 14.81 17.23
CA ALA A 328 25.91 15.31 15.89
C ALA A 328 25.50 16.80 15.84
N ARG A 329 25.45 17.50 16.97
CA ARG A 329 25.06 18.92 17.06
C ARG A 329 26.23 19.91 17.11
N SER A 330 27.47 19.43 17.15
CA SER A 330 28.66 20.26 17.40
C SER A 330 29.74 20.09 16.33
N GLU A 331 29.47 20.50 15.10
CA GLU A 331 30.53 20.94 14.18
C GLU A 331 29.95 21.74 13.01
N ARG A 332 29.89 23.06 13.20
CA ARG A 332 30.03 24.04 12.12
C ARG A 332 30.85 25.19 12.68
N VAL A 333 32.17 25.10 12.55
CA VAL A 333 33.05 26.25 12.73
C VAL A 333 33.79 26.48 11.41
N VAL A 334 33.58 27.69 10.93
CA VAL A 334 34.17 28.36 9.77
C VAL A 334 35.67 28.49 9.97
N ASP A 335 36.48 28.28 8.93
CA ASP A 335 37.80 28.90 8.88
C ASP A 335 38.11 29.54 7.52
N ARG A 336 38.52 30.82 7.62
CA ARG A 336 38.97 31.69 6.52
C ARG A 336 40.50 31.55 6.38
N HIS A 337 40.97 31.52 5.14
CA HIS A 337 42.33 31.76 4.59
C HIS A 337 43.17 32.87 5.29
N PRO A 338 44.50 33.12 4.96
CA PRO A 338 45.43 32.54 3.94
C PRO A 338 46.96 32.41 4.36
N ARG A 339 47.81 31.93 3.41
CA ARG A 339 49.22 32.31 3.06
C ARG A 339 50.37 31.26 3.17
N GLN A 340 51.00 31.04 1.99
CA GLN A 340 52.44 31.00 1.61
C GLN A 340 53.44 29.89 2.07
N LEU A 341 53.92 29.13 1.05
CA LEU A 341 55.26 28.56 0.66
C LEU A 341 56.50 28.60 1.60
N PRO A 342 57.66 27.91 1.32
CA PRO A 342 57.98 26.83 0.34
C PRO A 342 58.92 25.68 0.85
N ASP A 343 59.22 24.72 -0.04
CA ASP A 343 60.55 24.20 -0.42
C ASP A 343 60.98 22.73 -0.13
N GLY A 344 61.52 22.11 -1.20
CA GLY A 344 62.64 21.15 -1.23
C GLY A 344 62.52 19.74 -0.62
N GLY A 345 62.84 18.70 -1.42
CA GLY A 345 63.30 17.43 -0.84
C GLY A 345 63.15 16.17 -1.70
N GLU A 346 63.99 16.06 -2.72
CA GLU A 346 64.26 14.85 -3.51
C GLU A 346 64.87 13.71 -2.67
N GLN A 347 64.51 12.44 -2.92
CA GLN A 347 65.45 11.34 -3.23
C GLN A 347 64.80 9.94 -3.25
N ARG A 348 65.07 9.22 -4.36
CA ARG A 348 65.44 7.79 -4.51
C ARG A 348 64.45 6.74 -3.97
N GLY A 349 63.98 5.75 -4.71
CA GLY A 349 64.54 5.03 -5.85
C GLY A 349 64.48 3.53 -5.54
N ALA A 350 63.83 2.72 -6.39
CA ALA A 350 64.08 1.28 -6.50
C ALA A 350 63.37 0.71 -7.74
N VAL A 351 64.20 0.20 -8.64
CA VAL A 351 63.91 -0.57 -9.86
C VAL A 351 63.81 -2.06 -9.48
N LEU A 352 62.93 -2.84 -10.13
CA LEU A 352 63.14 -4.22 -10.68
C LEU A 352 61.81 -4.89 -11.12
N PRO A 353 61.80 -5.93 -11.99
CA PRO A 353 61.25 -5.76 -13.34
C PRO A 353 60.22 -6.84 -13.78
N TYR A 354 59.67 -6.55 -14.96
CA TYR A 354 59.12 -7.40 -16.02
C TYR A 354 59.58 -8.88 -16.08
N GLN A 355 58.62 -9.80 -16.16
CA GLN A 355 58.76 -11.06 -16.89
C GLN A 355 57.50 -11.40 -17.72
N ASP A 356 57.78 -11.70 -18.99
CA ASP A 356 56.95 -12.19 -20.08
C ASP A 356 56.85 -13.73 -20.04
N GLY A 357 55.89 -14.33 -20.76
CA GLY A 357 56.01 -15.75 -21.14
C GLY A 357 54.74 -16.59 -21.29
N ARG A 358 53.95 -16.30 -22.34
CA ARG A 358 53.16 -17.19 -23.23
C ARG A 358 52.84 -18.65 -22.82
N ARG A 359 51.58 -19.04 -23.10
CA ARG A 359 51.09 -20.19 -23.94
C ARG A 359 49.54 -20.17 -23.81
N GLY A 360 48.67 -20.27 -24.82
CA GLY A 360 48.74 -20.74 -26.20
C GLY A 360 47.61 -21.75 -26.44
N LEU A 361 46.87 -21.60 -27.55
CA LEU A 361 45.91 -22.54 -28.19
C LEU A 361 44.47 -22.56 -27.62
N ARG A 362 43.37 -22.66 -28.39
CA ARG A 362 43.15 -22.86 -29.84
C ARG A 362 41.71 -22.46 -30.24
N CYS A 363 41.60 -21.85 -31.42
CA CYS A 363 40.53 -21.83 -32.44
C CYS A 363 39.08 -22.29 -32.15
N HIS A 364 38.11 -21.46 -32.55
CA HIS A 364 37.17 -21.84 -33.63
C HIS A 364 36.83 -20.67 -34.57
N ARG A 365 36.96 -20.98 -35.86
CA ARG A 365 36.77 -20.24 -37.13
C ARG A 365 35.32 -19.77 -37.34
N SER A 366 35.07 -18.50 -37.70
CA SER A 366 34.77 -17.92 -39.05
C SER A 366 33.30 -18.09 -39.52
N LEU A 367 32.60 -17.07 -40.04
CA LEU A 367 32.85 -16.42 -41.34
C LEU A 367 32.01 -15.13 -41.55
N ARG A 368 32.70 -14.11 -42.13
CA ARG A 368 32.34 -13.16 -43.23
C ARG A 368 31.03 -12.33 -43.17
N LEU A 369 31.08 -10.98 -43.17
CA LEU A 369 31.59 -9.98 -44.15
C LEU A 369 30.52 -9.53 -45.17
N HIS A 370 30.18 -8.24 -45.15
CA HIS A 370 30.07 -7.41 -46.35
C HIS A 370 30.37 -5.93 -46.02
N ASP A 371 31.48 -5.44 -46.60
CA ASP A 371 31.86 -4.12 -47.16
C ASP A 371 31.25 -2.83 -46.54
N ARG A 372 32.02 -1.89 -45.92
CA ARG A 372 32.97 -0.85 -46.46
C ARG A 372 32.33 0.18 -47.42
N PRO A 373 32.81 1.45 -47.54
CA PRO A 373 34.00 2.09 -46.93
C PRO A 373 33.86 3.58 -46.44
N ALA A 374 34.91 4.01 -45.72
CA ALA A 374 35.65 5.30 -45.76
C ALA A 374 34.98 6.68 -45.46
N ASP A 375 35.39 7.24 -44.30
CA ASP A 375 35.98 8.58 -43.99
C ASP A 375 36.33 9.56 -45.14
N PRO A 376 36.75 10.83 -44.90
CA PRO A 376 36.79 11.65 -43.67
C PRO A 376 36.40 13.16 -43.86
N GLY A 377 36.35 13.94 -42.78
CA GLY A 377 36.70 15.37 -42.87
C GLY A 377 35.98 16.35 -41.93
N GLY A 378 36.77 17.15 -41.18
CA GLY A 378 36.45 18.57 -40.97
C GLY A 378 36.06 19.04 -39.56
N TYR A 379 37.03 19.05 -38.65
CA TYR A 379 37.40 20.13 -37.71
C TYR A 379 36.48 21.37 -37.44
N VAL A 380 36.45 21.73 -36.13
CA VAL A 380 36.43 23.06 -35.45
C VAL A 380 35.13 23.57 -34.80
N GLY A 381 35.24 23.84 -33.48
CA GLY A 381 34.63 24.96 -32.74
C GLY A 381 33.25 24.67 -32.12
N GLY A 382 32.98 24.77 -30.82
CA GLY A 382 33.53 25.66 -29.80
C GLY A 382 32.75 26.98 -29.77
N ALA A 383 31.60 27.05 -29.09
CA ALA A 383 31.01 28.29 -28.58
C ALA A 383 29.82 28.04 -27.63
N GLU A 384 29.78 28.85 -26.57
CA GLU A 384 28.81 28.98 -25.49
C GLU A 384 27.31 28.83 -25.82
N LEU A 385 26.57 28.16 -24.92
CA LEU A 385 25.13 28.39 -24.73
C LEU A 385 24.89 29.56 -23.76
N ARG A 386 24.32 30.66 -24.28
CA ARG A 386 23.65 31.70 -23.48
C ARG A 386 22.23 31.27 -23.08
N PRO A 387 21.71 31.70 -21.92
CA PRO A 387 20.36 31.40 -21.48
C PRO A 387 19.29 32.32 -22.11
N HIS A 388 18.09 31.78 -22.30
CA HIS A 388 16.89 32.42 -22.84
C HIS A 388 16.41 33.62 -21.99
N PRO A 389 15.82 34.67 -22.60
CA PRO A 389 15.25 35.80 -21.86
C PRO A 389 13.87 35.49 -21.28
N GLN A 390 13.67 35.92 -20.03
CA GLN A 390 12.41 35.93 -19.28
C GLN A 390 11.52 37.10 -19.75
N LEU A 391 10.23 36.84 -19.98
CA LEU A 391 9.20 37.85 -20.21
C LEU A 391 8.59 38.28 -18.85
N PRO A 392 8.22 39.56 -18.65
CA PRO A 392 7.62 40.02 -17.40
C PRO A 392 6.09 39.82 -17.39
N GLU A 393 5.57 39.08 -16.40
CA GLU A 393 4.14 39.03 -16.06
C GLU A 393 3.82 40.11 -15.02
N ASP A 394 3.24 41.23 -15.48
CA ASP A 394 2.52 42.16 -14.62
C ASP A 394 1.33 42.76 -15.42
N ARG A 395 0.16 42.12 -15.31
CA ARG A 395 -1.15 42.72 -15.62
C ARG A 395 -2.22 42.17 -14.68
N PRO A 396 -3.10 43.01 -14.12
CA PRO A 396 -4.23 42.56 -13.30
C PRO A 396 -5.32 41.90 -14.17
N PRO A 397 -6.19 41.05 -13.60
CA PRO A 397 -7.19 40.30 -14.36
C PRO A 397 -8.29 41.22 -14.91
N VAL A 398 -8.50 41.17 -16.23
CA VAL A 398 -9.61 41.83 -16.92
C VAL A 398 -10.82 40.89 -16.87
N HIS A 399 -11.92 41.35 -16.25
CA HIS A 399 -13.22 40.67 -16.31
C HIS A 399 -13.75 40.68 -17.76
N PRO A 400 -14.33 39.56 -18.26
CA PRO A 400 -15.02 39.58 -19.54
C PRO A 400 -16.33 40.40 -19.43
N PRO A 401 -16.72 41.17 -20.47
CA PRO A 401 -17.95 41.95 -20.43
C PRO A 401 -19.18 41.03 -20.49
N GLU A 402 -20.19 41.33 -19.67
CA GLU A 402 -21.53 40.72 -19.74
C GLU A 402 -22.15 40.96 -21.13
N LEU A 403 -22.37 39.87 -21.87
CA LEU A 403 -23.12 39.89 -23.13
C LEU A 403 -24.62 39.90 -22.84
N ARG A 404 -25.34 40.87 -23.40
CA ARG A 404 -26.80 40.95 -23.33
C ARG A 404 -27.45 39.74 -24.04
N PRO A 405 -28.60 39.23 -23.58
CA PRO A 405 -29.26 38.08 -24.18
C PRO A 405 -29.89 38.48 -25.52
N GLY A 406 -29.16 38.24 -26.61
CA GLY A 406 -29.62 38.53 -27.97
C GLY A 406 -28.59 38.24 -29.07
N GLU A 407 -27.29 38.33 -28.77
CA GLU A 407 -26.22 38.14 -29.78
C GLU A 407 -25.66 36.70 -29.89
N GLN A 408 -26.04 35.78 -29.00
CA GLN A 408 -25.58 34.37 -29.04
C GLN A 408 -26.23 33.53 -30.16
N VAL A 409 -27.38 33.96 -30.70
CA VAL A 409 -28.10 33.19 -31.71
C VAL A 409 -27.49 33.39 -33.11
N HIS A 410 -26.93 34.55 -33.41
CA HIS A 410 -26.44 34.86 -34.76
C HIS A 410 -25.04 34.30 -35.08
N ARG A 411 -24.21 34.04 -34.06
CA ARG A 411 -22.85 33.49 -34.23
C ARG A 411 -22.83 31.96 -34.39
N SER A 412 -23.88 31.29 -33.94
CA SER A 412 -24.03 29.83 -33.98
C SER A 412 -24.45 29.32 -35.38
N LEU A 413 -25.12 30.16 -36.18
CA LEU A 413 -25.54 29.83 -37.54
C LEU A 413 -24.40 29.93 -38.58
N HIS A 414 -23.42 30.81 -38.38
CA HIS A 414 -22.30 30.97 -39.32
C HIS A 414 -21.19 29.92 -39.18
N LEU A 415 -21.09 29.22 -38.04
CA LEU A 415 -20.10 28.17 -37.81
C LEU A 415 -20.59 26.77 -38.27
N GLY A 416 -21.90 26.57 -38.43
CA GLY A 416 -22.48 25.33 -38.91
C GLY A 416 -22.30 25.08 -40.42
N GLN A 417 -22.21 26.14 -41.23
CA GLN A 417 -22.12 26.03 -42.69
C GLN A 417 -20.71 25.76 -43.24
N ARG A 418 -19.64 25.95 -42.44
CA ARG A 418 -18.26 25.64 -42.87
C ARG A 418 -17.80 24.21 -42.61
N ARG A 419 -18.55 23.40 -41.85
CA ARG A 419 -18.20 21.99 -41.59
C ARG A 419 -18.75 21.00 -42.63
N HIS A 420 -19.76 21.37 -43.41
CA HIS A 420 -20.33 20.49 -44.44
C HIS A 420 -19.53 20.42 -45.75
N HIS A 421 -18.55 21.31 -45.97
CA HIS A 421 -17.80 21.37 -47.24
C HIS A 421 -16.43 20.66 -47.23
N LEU A 422 -15.98 20.11 -46.10
CA LEU A 422 -14.65 19.49 -45.95
C LEU A 422 -14.64 17.96 -45.89
N GLN A 423 -15.80 17.30 -45.97
CA GLN A 423 -15.90 15.85 -45.76
C GLN A 423 -16.10 15.03 -47.04
N HIS A 424 -15.92 15.62 -48.23
CA HIS A 424 -16.03 14.94 -49.53
C HIS A 424 -14.73 14.80 -50.34
N ARG A 425 -13.57 15.07 -49.72
CA ARG A 425 -12.25 14.80 -50.34
C ARG A 425 -11.39 13.97 -49.39
N HIS A 426 -11.60 12.65 -49.39
CA HIS A 426 -10.57 11.60 -49.25
C HIS A 426 -11.26 10.25 -49.23
N GLY A 427 -11.34 9.64 -50.41
CA GLY A 427 -11.92 8.33 -50.66
C GLY A 427 -11.62 7.94 -52.11
N VAL A 428 -10.40 7.49 -52.35
CA VAL A 428 -9.98 6.51 -53.38
C VAL A 428 -8.83 5.72 -52.77
#